data_AF-A0A349P9G9-F1
#
_entry.id   AF-A0A349P9G9-F1
#
_cell.length_a   1.000
_cell.length_b   1.000
_cell.length_c   1.000
_cell.angle_alpha   90.00
_cell.angle_beta   90.00
_cell.angle_gamma   90.00
#
_symmetry.space_group_name_H-M   'P 1'
#
loop_
_entity.id
_entity.type
_entity.pdbx_description
1 polymer ?
#
loop_
_entity_poly.entity_id
_entity_poly.type
_entity_poly.pdbx_seq_one_letter_code
_entity_poly.pdbx_strand_id
1 'polypeptide(L)'
;VAVDTGTLYGKFTQVAVDTTTLKANIDAIATDTGTVYGQFALVAVDTTTLKTGINAVAVDTGTLYGKFALVAVDTTTLKTQLDGKAGTGANTFTGVQTYAAGSSLAAAAGEGGINISTSIMVAGRAVFPDGGVTVVGEGETVSVDRTSVRLAGSGGAVTLSGALPVAAGTSGQLMVLVGSDDTNTVTVPSGGNLQLAGQVPFTLGLNDVLVIGYYGTAWVEAQRSDN
;
A
#
# COMPACT_ATOMS: atom_id res chain seq x y z
N VAL A 1 81.42 74.88 -50.07
CA VAL A 1 81.80 75.05 -48.65
C VAL A 1 80.62 75.47 -47.78
N ALA A 2 80.07 76.70 -47.88
CA ALA A 2 78.98 77.12 -46.97
C ALA A 2 77.67 76.30 -47.10
N VAL A 3 77.25 75.96 -48.33
CA VAL A 3 76.05 75.14 -48.61
C VAL A 3 76.22 73.70 -48.10
N ASP A 4 77.40 73.13 -48.27
CA ASP A 4 77.73 71.77 -47.82
C ASP A 4 77.72 71.69 -46.28
N THR A 5 78.26 72.71 -45.61
CA THR A 5 78.22 72.83 -44.14
C THR A 5 76.79 72.99 -43.60
N GLY A 6 75.94 73.80 -44.26
CA GLY A 6 74.54 73.96 -43.87
C GLY A 6 73.73 72.66 -44.03
N THR A 7 73.96 71.92 -45.11
CA THR A 7 73.32 70.61 -45.35
C THR A 7 73.74 69.58 -44.30
N LEU A 8 75.04 69.54 -43.97
CA LEU A 8 75.56 68.63 -42.95
C LEU A 8 74.98 68.95 -41.56
N TYR A 9 74.91 70.23 -41.20
CA TYR A 9 74.30 70.68 -39.95
C TYR A 9 72.82 70.27 -39.84
N GLY A 10 72.05 70.43 -40.92
CA GLY A 10 70.66 69.99 -41.00
C GLY A 10 70.50 68.48 -40.76
N LYS A 11 71.36 67.65 -41.40
CA LYS A 11 71.38 66.19 -41.18
C LYS A 11 71.69 65.82 -39.74
N PHE A 12 72.69 66.47 -39.11
CA PHE A 12 73.01 66.22 -37.70
C PHE A 12 71.87 66.63 -36.76
N THR A 13 71.17 67.72 -37.07
CA THR A 13 69.98 68.14 -36.32
C THR A 13 68.87 67.10 -36.43
N GLN A 14 68.61 66.59 -37.63
CA GLN A 14 67.61 65.53 -37.84
C GLN A 14 68.00 64.24 -37.09
N VAL A 15 69.26 63.83 -37.14
CA VAL A 15 69.75 62.66 -36.38
C VAL A 15 69.52 62.83 -34.87
N ALA A 16 69.70 64.03 -34.32
CA ALA A 16 69.42 64.29 -32.90
C ALA A 16 67.92 64.15 -32.58
N VAL A 17 67.03 64.62 -33.46
CA VAL A 17 65.58 64.45 -33.35
C VAL A 17 65.18 62.97 -33.43
N ASP A 18 65.71 62.24 -34.40
CA ASP A 18 65.44 60.81 -34.59
C ASP A 18 65.93 59.99 -33.40
N THR A 19 67.11 60.33 -32.87
CA THR A 19 67.68 59.69 -31.67
C THR A 19 66.80 59.92 -30.44
N THR A 20 66.29 61.13 -30.26
CA THR A 20 65.37 61.48 -29.16
C THR A 20 64.05 60.71 -29.29
N THR A 21 63.51 60.62 -30.52
CA THR A 21 62.29 59.87 -30.82
C THR A 21 62.47 58.37 -30.56
N LEU A 22 63.59 57.79 -31.01
CA LEU A 22 63.92 56.40 -30.77
C LEU A 22 64.03 56.10 -29.27
N LYS A 23 64.67 57.00 -28.49
CA LYS A 23 64.76 56.85 -27.04
C LYS A 23 63.39 56.83 -26.37
N ALA A 24 62.50 57.74 -26.76
CA ALA A 24 61.13 57.78 -26.23
C ALA A 24 60.35 56.49 -26.55
N ASN A 25 60.48 55.96 -27.77
CA ASN A 25 59.85 54.70 -28.16
C ASN A 25 60.40 53.51 -27.36
N ILE A 26 61.71 53.47 -27.12
CA ILE A 26 62.34 52.42 -26.29
C ILE A 26 61.81 52.49 -24.85
N ASP A 27 61.66 53.68 -24.28
CA ASP A 27 61.12 53.86 -22.93
C ASP A 27 59.64 53.43 -22.83
N ALA A 28 58.85 53.71 -23.85
CA ALA A 28 57.47 53.23 -23.96
C ALA A 28 57.41 51.70 -24.02
N ILE A 29 58.23 51.07 -24.88
CA ILE A 29 58.33 49.61 -24.98
C ILE A 29 58.75 48.98 -23.65
N ALA A 30 59.69 49.59 -22.91
CA ALA A 30 60.09 49.10 -21.60
C ALA A 30 58.93 49.14 -20.59
N THR A 31 58.12 50.20 -20.63
CA THR A 31 56.91 50.35 -19.80
C THR A 31 55.85 49.32 -20.14
N ASP A 32 55.56 49.13 -21.44
CA ASP A 32 54.61 48.13 -21.93
C ASP A 32 55.07 46.72 -21.55
N THR A 33 56.36 46.42 -21.71
CA THR A 33 56.96 45.13 -21.33
C THR A 33 56.78 44.86 -19.83
N GLY A 34 57.02 45.87 -18.98
CA GLY A 34 56.77 45.76 -17.54
C GLY A 34 55.29 45.51 -17.21
N THR A 35 54.38 46.17 -17.92
CA THR A 35 52.92 45.99 -17.76
C THR A 35 52.50 44.57 -18.16
N VAL A 36 52.95 44.08 -19.32
CA VAL A 36 52.67 42.73 -19.81
C VAL A 36 53.22 41.68 -18.84
N TYR A 37 54.43 41.87 -18.31
CA TYR A 37 55.00 40.98 -17.30
C TYR A 37 54.13 40.92 -16.03
N GLY A 38 53.65 42.06 -15.54
CA GLY A 38 52.75 42.13 -14.40
C GLY A 38 51.42 41.39 -14.65
N GLN A 39 50.84 41.55 -15.84
CA GLN A 39 49.62 40.82 -16.24
C GLN A 39 49.84 39.31 -16.27
N PHE A 40 50.96 38.84 -16.83
CA PHE A 40 51.30 37.41 -16.83
C PHE A 40 51.50 36.86 -15.41
N ALA A 41 52.06 37.65 -14.48
CA ALA A 41 52.16 37.26 -13.09
C ALA A 41 50.78 37.08 -12.43
N LEU A 42 49.82 37.97 -12.71
CA LEU A 42 48.44 37.83 -12.24
C LEU A 42 47.75 36.59 -12.82
N VAL A 43 47.91 36.33 -14.12
CA VAL A 43 47.38 35.12 -14.77
C VAL A 43 47.92 33.85 -14.11
N ALA A 44 49.19 33.82 -13.70
CA ALA A 44 49.77 32.68 -12.99
C ALA A 44 49.12 32.47 -11.60
N VAL A 45 48.84 33.55 -10.87
CA VAL A 45 48.12 33.50 -9.60
C VAL A 45 46.68 33.01 -9.79
N ASP A 46 45.96 33.56 -10.76
CA ASP A 46 44.59 33.17 -11.08
C ASP A 46 44.50 31.70 -11.49
N THR A 47 45.46 31.23 -12.31
CA THR A 47 45.56 29.82 -12.72
C THR A 47 45.74 28.90 -11.51
N THR A 48 46.56 29.31 -10.53
CA THR A 48 46.79 28.54 -9.29
C THR A 48 45.54 28.49 -8.42
N THR A 49 44.83 29.63 -8.30
CA THR A 49 43.56 29.74 -7.57
C THR A 49 42.49 28.85 -8.23
N LEU A 50 42.34 28.92 -9.55
CA LEU A 50 41.41 28.09 -10.31
C LEU A 50 41.70 26.61 -10.14
N LYS A 51 42.98 26.20 -10.22
CA LYS A 51 43.40 24.81 -10.00
C LYS A 51 43.01 24.32 -8.61
N THR A 52 43.18 25.16 -7.59
CA THR A 52 42.78 24.83 -6.21
C THR A 52 41.27 24.65 -6.10
N GLY A 53 40.49 25.56 -6.70
CA GLY A 53 39.03 25.46 -6.73
C GLY A 53 38.53 24.20 -7.44
N ILE A 54 39.12 23.85 -8.58
CA ILE A 54 38.78 22.61 -9.32
C ILE A 54 39.08 21.37 -8.47
N ASN A 55 40.21 21.33 -7.77
CA ASN A 55 40.54 20.22 -6.89
C ASN A 55 39.55 20.07 -5.72
N ALA A 56 39.09 21.18 -5.14
CA ALA A 56 38.07 21.15 -4.09
C ALA A 56 36.74 20.57 -4.61
N VAL A 57 36.28 21.02 -5.79
CA VAL A 57 35.07 20.48 -6.45
C VAL A 57 35.19 18.98 -6.71
N ALA A 58 36.37 18.49 -7.10
CA ALA A 58 36.61 17.06 -7.29
C ALA A 58 36.45 16.25 -5.99
N VAL A 59 36.97 16.77 -4.87
CA VAL A 59 36.82 16.15 -3.54
C VAL A 59 35.35 16.14 -3.09
N ASP A 60 34.65 17.26 -3.25
CA ASP A 60 33.23 17.38 -2.90
C ASP A 60 32.37 16.42 -3.72
N THR A 61 32.67 16.29 -5.02
CA THR A 61 31.98 15.35 -5.92
C THR A 61 32.19 13.90 -5.48
N GLY A 62 33.42 13.53 -5.10
CA GLY A 62 33.71 12.19 -4.57
C GLY A 62 32.95 11.90 -3.27
N THR A 63 32.87 12.88 -2.38
CA THR A 63 32.11 12.77 -1.12
C THR A 63 30.61 12.60 -1.39
N LEU A 64 30.06 13.36 -2.33
CA LEU A 64 28.65 13.27 -2.71
C LEU A 64 28.31 11.90 -3.31
N TYR A 65 29.18 11.35 -4.17
CA TYR A 65 29.03 10.01 -4.70
C TYR A 65 28.96 8.95 -3.60
N GLY A 66 29.84 9.03 -2.60
CA GLY A 66 29.82 8.13 -1.43
C GLY A 66 28.50 8.21 -0.65
N LYS A 67 27.97 9.41 -0.43
CA LYS A 67 26.67 9.60 0.23
C LYS A 67 25.52 8.99 -0.56
N PHE A 68 25.49 9.16 -1.89
CA PHE A 68 24.46 8.56 -2.73
C PHE A 68 24.54 7.04 -2.76
N ALA A 69 25.74 6.45 -2.72
CA ALA A 69 25.91 5.01 -2.59
C ALA A 69 25.30 4.47 -1.27
N LEU A 70 25.50 5.18 -0.15
CA LEU A 70 24.88 4.82 1.13
C LEU A 70 23.35 4.91 1.06
N VAL A 71 22.81 6.00 0.50
CA VAL A 71 21.35 6.15 0.32
C VAL A 71 20.75 5.01 -0.51
N ALA A 72 21.46 4.54 -1.54
CA ALA A 72 21.01 3.40 -2.36
C ALA A 72 20.94 2.09 -1.53
N VAL A 73 21.94 1.84 -0.68
CA VAL A 73 21.96 0.69 0.25
C VAL A 73 20.83 0.81 1.27
N ASP A 74 20.66 1.98 1.88
CA ASP A 74 19.60 2.23 2.86
C ASP A 74 18.22 2.03 2.25
N THR A 75 17.99 2.54 1.04
CA THR A 75 16.72 2.39 0.31
C THR A 75 16.42 0.92 0.00
N THR A 76 17.44 0.16 -0.41
CA THR A 76 17.30 -1.28 -0.68
C THR A 76 17.00 -2.06 0.61
N THR A 77 17.64 -1.68 1.71
CA THR A 77 17.42 -2.28 3.04
C THR A 77 16.01 -2.00 3.53
N LEU A 78 15.57 -0.74 3.49
CA LEU A 78 14.21 -0.33 3.85
C LEU A 78 13.16 -1.05 3.01
N LYS A 79 13.39 -1.18 1.70
CA LYS A 79 12.50 -1.93 0.81
C LYS A 79 12.42 -3.40 1.23
N THR A 80 13.55 -4.04 1.50
CA THR A 80 13.58 -5.44 1.95
C THR A 80 12.83 -5.62 3.28
N GLN A 81 13.02 -4.69 4.23
CA GLN A 81 12.30 -4.69 5.50
C GLN A 81 10.79 -4.54 5.32
N LEU A 82 10.37 -3.62 4.45
CA LEU A 82 8.96 -3.40 4.13
C LEU A 82 8.34 -4.62 3.42
N ASP A 83 9.03 -5.17 2.43
CA ASP A 83 8.59 -6.36 1.70
C ASP A 83 8.50 -7.57 2.64
N GLY A 84 9.45 -7.73 3.57
CA GLY A 84 9.40 -8.76 4.62
C GLY A 84 8.21 -8.57 5.58
N LYS A 85 7.84 -7.33 5.89
CA LYS A 85 6.66 -7.04 6.71
C LYS A 85 5.36 -7.30 5.96
N ALA A 86 5.30 -6.99 4.66
CA ALA A 86 4.12 -7.17 3.83
C ALA A 86 3.91 -8.64 3.38
N GLY A 87 5.00 -9.35 3.05
CA GLY A 87 4.97 -10.70 2.48
C GLY A 87 4.72 -11.83 3.49
N THR A 88 4.78 -11.55 4.79
CA THR A 88 4.50 -12.55 5.84
C THR A 88 3.00 -12.69 6.15
N GLY A 89 2.10 -11.92 5.53
CA GLY A 89 0.68 -11.84 5.92
C GLY A 89 0.44 -11.29 7.34
N ALA A 90 1.51 -11.19 8.15
CA ALA A 90 1.58 -10.58 9.45
C ALA A 90 1.94 -9.10 9.33
N ASN A 91 1.08 -8.35 8.64
CA ASN A 91 0.93 -6.94 9.01
C ASN A 91 0.38 -6.92 10.44
N THR A 92 1.28 -6.95 11.42
CA THR A 92 0.98 -6.57 12.79
C THR A 92 0.66 -5.09 12.76
N PHE A 93 -0.59 -4.75 12.44
CA PHE A 93 -1.08 -3.39 12.55
C PHE A 93 -1.19 -3.08 14.04
N THR A 94 -0.15 -2.47 14.59
CA THR A 94 -0.21 -1.88 15.93
C THR A 94 -0.95 -0.55 15.83
N GLY A 95 -2.28 -0.57 15.94
CA GLY A 95 -3.12 0.64 15.91
C GLY A 95 -4.56 0.41 15.47
N VAL A 96 -5.38 1.46 15.54
CA VAL A 96 -6.76 1.47 15.02
C VAL A 96 -6.71 1.60 13.49
N GLN A 97 -7.18 0.58 12.78
CA GLN A 97 -7.36 0.63 11.33
C GLN A 97 -8.78 1.08 11.00
N THR A 98 -8.91 2.26 10.39
CA THR A 98 -10.18 2.80 9.91
C THR A 98 -10.31 2.50 8.41
N TYR A 99 -11.28 1.66 8.06
CA TYR A 99 -11.63 1.41 6.66
C TYR A 99 -12.79 2.32 6.25
N ALA A 100 -12.81 2.78 4.99
CA ALA A 100 -13.93 3.55 4.47
C ALA A 100 -15.22 2.71 4.47
N ALA A 101 -16.36 3.36 4.71
CA ALA A 101 -17.67 2.70 4.65
C ALA A 101 -17.85 1.97 3.32
N GLY A 102 -18.22 0.68 3.38
CA GLY A 102 -18.36 -0.19 2.20
C GLY A 102 -17.08 -0.92 1.77
N SER A 103 -15.95 -0.70 2.45
CA SER A 103 -14.75 -1.52 2.26
C SER A 103 -14.87 -2.79 3.09
N SER A 104 -14.72 -3.96 2.47
CA SER A 104 -14.57 -5.21 3.23
C SER A 104 -13.15 -5.27 3.80
N LEU A 105 -13.02 -5.79 5.03
CA LEU A 105 -11.75 -6.36 5.46
C LEU A 105 -11.56 -7.63 4.64
N ALA A 106 -11.02 -7.49 3.43
CA ALA A 106 -10.52 -8.61 2.66
C ALA A 106 -9.26 -9.09 3.38
N ALA A 107 -9.41 -9.91 4.42
CA ALA A 107 -8.36 -10.86 4.75
C ALA A 107 -8.02 -11.53 3.42
N ALA A 108 -6.77 -11.37 2.97
CA ALA A 108 -6.31 -11.92 1.70
C ALA A 108 -6.89 -13.34 1.58
N ALA A 109 -7.56 -13.64 0.48
CA ALA A 109 -8.33 -14.87 0.26
C ALA A 109 -7.47 -16.17 0.24
N GLY A 110 -6.32 -16.17 0.90
CA GLY A 110 -5.51 -17.36 1.17
C GLY A 110 -5.76 -17.81 2.59
N GLU A 111 -6.67 -18.78 2.77
CA GLU A 111 -6.72 -19.89 3.75
C GLU A 111 -6.50 -19.61 5.27
N GLY A 112 -5.98 -18.46 5.67
CA GLY A 112 -5.75 -18.05 7.05
C GLY A 112 -6.89 -17.18 7.52
N GLY A 113 -7.80 -17.76 8.31
CA GLY A 113 -8.91 -17.03 8.93
C GLY A 113 -8.45 -15.85 9.80
N ILE A 114 -9.41 -15.07 10.29
CA ILE A 114 -9.14 -13.97 11.22
C ILE A 114 -8.87 -14.55 12.61
N ASN A 115 -7.63 -14.44 13.10
CA ASN A 115 -7.26 -14.80 14.47
C ASN A 115 -7.48 -13.60 15.40
N ILE A 116 -8.48 -13.66 16.28
CA ILE A 116 -8.77 -12.63 17.29
C ILE A 116 -8.37 -13.16 18.66
N SER A 117 -7.43 -12.47 19.33
CA SER A 117 -6.88 -12.90 20.62
C SER A 117 -7.69 -12.40 21.84
N THR A 118 -8.52 -11.37 21.68
CA THR A 118 -9.28 -10.77 22.80
C THR A 118 -10.77 -10.65 22.50
N SER A 119 -11.17 -9.69 21.67
CA SER A 119 -12.57 -9.45 21.35
C SER A 119 -12.76 -8.87 19.95
N ILE A 120 -13.89 -9.23 19.31
CA ILE A 120 -14.41 -8.51 18.14
C ILE A 120 -15.50 -7.58 18.65
N MET A 121 -15.43 -6.30 18.29
CA MET A 121 -16.51 -5.37 18.50
C MET A 121 -17.07 -4.94 17.14
N VAL A 122 -18.26 -5.43 16.80
CA VAL A 122 -18.96 -5.06 15.57
C VAL A 122 -19.95 -3.96 15.91
N ALA A 123 -19.60 -2.71 15.62
CA ALA A 123 -20.47 -1.56 15.84
C ALA A 123 -21.55 -1.38 14.73
N GLY A 124 -21.58 -2.28 13.76
CA GLY A 124 -22.64 -2.35 12.75
C GLY A 124 -23.72 -3.34 13.19
N ARG A 125 -24.99 -2.98 13.01
CA ARG A 125 -26.10 -3.93 13.09
C ARG A 125 -25.85 -5.00 12.02
N ALA A 126 -25.33 -6.16 12.42
CA ALA A 126 -25.41 -7.37 11.63
C ALA A 126 -26.90 -7.73 11.56
N VAL A 127 -27.61 -7.06 10.65
CA VAL A 127 -28.89 -7.57 10.19
C VAL A 127 -28.48 -8.82 9.43
N PHE A 128 -28.67 -9.99 10.01
CA PHE A 128 -28.92 -11.17 9.19
C PHE A 128 -30.10 -10.75 8.30
N PRO A 129 -29.89 -10.44 7.02
CA PRO A 129 -30.99 -9.96 6.19
C PRO A 129 -32.08 -11.02 6.31
N ASP A 130 -33.31 -10.60 6.59
CA ASP A 130 -34.44 -11.53 6.60
C ASP A 130 -34.48 -12.15 5.21
N GLY A 131 -34.01 -13.39 5.13
CA GLY A 131 -34.14 -14.15 3.93
C GLY A 131 -35.64 -14.32 3.72
N GLY A 132 -36.17 -13.90 2.58
CA GLY A 132 -37.57 -14.16 2.25
C GLY A 132 -37.93 -15.64 2.50
N VAL A 133 -39.22 -15.91 2.69
CA VAL A 133 -39.72 -17.26 3.00
C VAL A 133 -39.18 -18.26 1.98
N THR A 134 -38.48 -19.27 2.49
CA THR A 134 -38.03 -20.43 1.72
C THR A 134 -39.17 -21.44 1.71
N VAL A 135 -39.75 -21.62 0.54
CA VAL A 135 -40.80 -22.62 0.31
C VAL A 135 -40.12 -23.97 0.13
N VAL A 136 -40.51 -24.96 0.93
CA VAL A 136 -39.94 -26.31 0.90
C VAL A 136 -41.00 -27.35 0.53
N GLY A 137 -40.62 -28.25 -0.38
CA GLY A 137 -41.37 -29.44 -0.73
C GLY A 137 -41.07 -30.63 0.19
N GLU A 138 -41.89 -31.67 0.10
CA GLU A 138 -41.64 -32.93 0.80
C GLU A 138 -40.33 -33.56 0.31
N GLY A 139 -39.48 -34.01 1.25
CA GLY A 139 -38.19 -34.61 0.93
C GLY A 139 -37.08 -33.63 0.55
N GLU A 140 -37.36 -32.32 0.48
CA GLU A 140 -36.33 -31.32 0.21
C GLU A 140 -35.41 -31.08 1.40
N THR A 141 -34.21 -30.60 1.09
CA THR A 141 -33.17 -30.26 2.06
C THR A 141 -33.12 -28.74 2.24
N VAL A 142 -33.17 -28.27 3.48
CA VAL A 142 -33.00 -26.84 3.80
C VAL A 142 -31.53 -26.43 3.62
N SER A 143 -31.26 -25.35 2.88
CA SER A 143 -29.90 -24.82 2.68
C SER A 143 -29.35 -24.11 3.91
N VAL A 144 -28.02 -24.14 4.06
CA VAL A 144 -27.28 -23.51 5.18
C VAL A 144 -26.58 -22.21 4.75
N ASP A 145 -27.16 -21.51 3.77
CA ASP A 145 -26.64 -20.28 3.17
C ASP A 145 -26.82 -19.04 4.09
N ARG A 146 -27.57 -19.18 5.18
CA ARG A 146 -27.88 -18.11 6.13
C ARG A 146 -28.13 -18.64 7.54
N THR A 147 -27.93 -17.79 8.55
CA THR A 147 -28.14 -18.12 9.96
C THR A 147 -29.62 -18.18 10.34
N SER A 148 -30.50 -17.44 9.67
CA SER A 148 -31.96 -17.45 9.90
C SER A 148 -32.69 -17.81 8.62
N VAL A 149 -33.47 -18.90 8.64
CA VAL A 149 -34.27 -19.36 7.51
C VAL A 149 -35.74 -19.38 7.90
N ARG A 150 -36.56 -18.61 7.18
CA ARG A 150 -38.01 -18.67 7.28
C ARG A 150 -38.55 -19.76 6.36
N LEU A 151 -39.39 -20.65 6.87
CA LEU A 151 -39.87 -21.84 6.16
C LEU A 151 -41.38 -21.83 6.00
N ALA A 152 -41.87 -22.25 4.83
CA ALA A 152 -43.26 -22.62 4.58
C ALA A 152 -43.31 -23.84 3.65
N GLY A 153 -44.30 -24.70 3.82
CA GLY A 153 -44.55 -25.81 2.90
C GLY A 153 -45.05 -25.33 1.53
N SER A 154 -44.79 -26.12 0.49
CA SER A 154 -45.20 -25.80 -0.89
C SER A 154 -46.69 -26.09 -1.12
N GLY A 155 -47.56 -25.20 -0.64
CA GLY A 155 -49.02 -25.28 -0.82
C GLY A 155 -49.77 -26.16 0.17
N GLY A 156 -49.13 -26.54 1.29
CA GLY A 156 -49.75 -27.22 2.42
C GLY A 156 -48.71 -27.57 3.49
N ALA A 157 -49.13 -28.28 4.53
CA ALA A 157 -48.22 -28.83 5.53
C ALA A 157 -47.26 -29.85 4.89
N VAL A 158 -45.97 -29.71 5.17
CA VAL A 158 -44.90 -30.53 4.60
C VAL A 158 -44.03 -31.10 5.71
N THR A 159 -43.58 -32.35 5.56
CA THR A 159 -42.52 -32.93 6.40
C THR A 159 -41.22 -33.00 5.62
N LEU A 160 -40.13 -32.48 6.20
CA LEU A 160 -38.81 -32.70 5.64
C LEU A 160 -38.47 -34.19 5.81
N SER A 161 -38.16 -34.88 4.73
CA SER A 161 -37.97 -36.34 4.75
C SER A 161 -36.74 -36.81 3.98
N GLY A 162 -35.91 -35.88 3.50
CA GLY A 162 -34.63 -36.19 2.86
C GLY A 162 -33.65 -36.86 3.83
N ALA A 163 -32.68 -37.62 3.28
CA ALA A 163 -31.62 -38.24 4.09
C ALA A 163 -30.83 -37.22 4.93
N LEU A 164 -30.75 -35.98 4.42
CA LEU A 164 -30.26 -34.80 5.12
C LEU A 164 -31.37 -33.74 5.07
N PRO A 165 -32.28 -33.67 6.05
CA PRO A 165 -33.36 -32.68 6.04
C PRO A 165 -32.84 -31.24 6.05
N VAL A 166 -31.65 -31.01 6.60
CA VAL A 166 -30.90 -29.74 6.51
C VAL A 166 -29.54 -30.06 5.90
N ALA A 167 -29.00 -29.22 5.02
CA ALA A 167 -27.67 -29.44 4.46
C ALA A 167 -26.61 -29.49 5.58
N ALA A 168 -25.49 -30.20 5.36
CA ALA A 168 -24.42 -30.23 6.36
C ALA A 168 -23.81 -28.84 6.58
N GLY A 169 -23.61 -28.44 7.84
CA GLY A 169 -22.98 -27.18 8.21
C GLY A 169 -21.47 -27.30 8.44
N THR A 170 -20.88 -26.24 8.99
CA THR A 170 -19.52 -26.27 9.56
C THR A 170 -19.60 -26.51 11.07
N SER A 171 -18.68 -27.29 11.65
CA SER A 171 -18.69 -27.55 13.10
C SER A 171 -18.66 -26.24 13.90
N GLY A 172 -19.58 -26.09 14.85
CA GLY A 172 -19.78 -24.87 15.64
C GLY A 172 -20.75 -23.86 15.02
N GLN A 173 -21.29 -24.12 13.82
CA GLN A 173 -22.29 -23.25 13.19
C GLN A 173 -23.63 -23.33 13.93
N LEU A 174 -24.27 -22.18 14.13
CA LEU A 174 -25.65 -22.06 14.62
C LEU A 174 -26.58 -21.68 13.46
N MET A 175 -27.80 -22.21 13.51
CA MET A 175 -28.87 -21.91 12.57
C MET A 175 -30.20 -21.78 13.32
N VAL A 176 -31.03 -20.86 12.86
CA VAL A 176 -32.37 -20.57 13.37
C VAL A 176 -33.34 -20.85 12.23
N LEU A 177 -34.25 -21.79 12.46
CA LEU A 177 -35.39 -22.05 11.58
C LEU A 177 -36.61 -21.37 12.17
N VAL A 178 -37.36 -20.66 11.35
CA VAL A 178 -38.57 -19.93 11.77
C VAL A 178 -39.72 -20.34 10.87
N GLY A 179 -40.82 -20.82 11.42
CA GLY A 179 -42.01 -21.08 10.62
C GLY A 179 -42.69 -19.77 10.21
N SER A 180 -43.28 -19.76 9.01
CA SER A 180 -43.81 -18.55 8.39
C SER A 180 -45.29 -18.59 8.05
N ASP A 181 -45.98 -19.69 8.36
CA ASP A 181 -47.39 -19.93 7.99
C ASP A 181 -47.99 -21.03 8.89
N ASP A 182 -49.26 -20.88 9.32
CA ASP A 182 -50.01 -21.85 10.14
C ASP A 182 -50.71 -22.94 9.32
N THR A 183 -50.89 -22.72 8.02
CA THR A 183 -51.50 -23.67 7.07
C THR A 183 -50.41 -24.43 6.34
N ASN A 184 -49.37 -23.73 5.88
CA ASN A 184 -48.23 -24.30 5.17
C ASN A 184 -47.09 -24.62 6.15
N THR A 185 -47.38 -25.39 7.18
CA THR A 185 -46.41 -25.71 8.24
C THR A 185 -45.29 -26.61 7.72
N VAL A 186 -44.13 -26.57 8.40
CA VAL A 186 -42.98 -27.43 8.06
C VAL A 186 -42.61 -28.29 9.26
N THR A 187 -42.82 -29.59 9.16
CA THR A 187 -42.36 -30.56 10.16
C THR A 187 -40.91 -30.93 9.92
N VAL A 188 -40.07 -30.59 10.89
CA VAL A 188 -38.67 -30.95 10.99
C VAL A 188 -38.57 -32.29 11.73
N PRO A 189 -38.08 -33.37 11.08
CA PRO A 189 -37.98 -34.68 11.72
C PRO A 189 -36.83 -34.72 12.73
N SER A 190 -36.89 -35.68 13.65
CA SER A 190 -35.68 -36.16 14.33
C SER A 190 -35.17 -37.39 13.59
N GLY A 191 -34.07 -37.26 12.86
CA GLY A 191 -33.56 -38.29 11.96
C GLY A 191 -32.63 -37.71 10.88
N GLY A 192 -31.93 -38.60 10.18
CA GLY A 192 -30.90 -38.18 9.22
C GLY A 192 -29.75 -37.47 9.94
N ASN A 193 -29.50 -36.21 9.57
CA ASN A 193 -28.52 -35.36 10.26
C ASN A 193 -29.13 -34.38 11.27
N LEU A 194 -30.37 -34.58 11.72
CA LEU A 194 -31.00 -33.81 12.79
C LEU A 194 -31.19 -34.65 14.04
N GLN A 195 -30.84 -34.10 15.19
CA GLN A 195 -31.05 -34.68 16.51
C GLN A 195 -31.86 -33.69 17.34
N LEU A 196 -33.18 -33.88 17.34
CA LEU A 196 -34.09 -33.05 18.13
C LEU A 196 -34.25 -33.63 19.54
N ALA A 197 -34.54 -32.76 20.50
CA ALA A 197 -34.74 -33.17 21.89
C ALA A 197 -35.87 -34.22 21.98
N GLY A 198 -35.60 -35.30 22.72
CA GLY A 198 -36.52 -36.42 22.88
C GLY A 198 -36.76 -37.27 21.63
N GLN A 199 -36.02 -37.06 20.54
CA GLN A 199 -36.28 -37.69 19.24
C GLN A 199 -37.68 -37.40 18.67
N VAL A 200 -38.27 -36.27 19.06
CA VAL A 200 -39.63 -35.88 18.66
C VAL A 200 -39.55 -34.88 17.50
N PRO A 201 -40.19 -35.15 16.34
CA PRO A 201 -40.34 -34.18 15.27
C PRO A 201 -40.96 -32.87 15.78
N PHE A 202 -40.58 -31.75 15.17
CA PHE A 202 -41.10 -30.44 15.53
C PHE A 202 -41.74 -29.77 14.31
N THR A 203 -43.00 -29.36 14.43
CA THR A 203 -43.72 -28.66 13.37
C THR A 203 -43.59 -27.17 13.56
N LEU A 204 -43.05 -26.48 12.56
CA LEU A 204 -42.91 -25.03 12.52
C LEU A 204 -44.18 -24.42 11.91
N GLY A 205 -45.06 -23.89 12.77
CA GLY A 205 -46.14 -22.96 12.44
C GLY A 205 -45.68 -21.49 12.42
N LEU A 206 -46.61 -20.54 12.32
CA LEU A 206 -46.26 -19.13 12.20
C LEU A 206 -45.52 -18.61 13.45
N ASN A 207 -44.28 -18.16 13.27
CA ASN A 207 -43.37 -17.66 14.32
C ASN A 207 -42.83 -18.71 15.29
N ASP A 208 -43.07 -19.99 15.06
CA ASP A 208 -42.36 -21.04 15.77
C ASP A 208 -40.87 -20.99 15.42
N VAL A 209 -40.03 -21.26 16.41
CA VAL A 209 -38.57 -21.15 16.26
C VAL A 209 -37.91 -22.45 16.67
N LEU A 210 -36.95 -22.90 15.86
CA LEU A 210 -36.05 -23.99 16.18
C LEU A 210 -34.61 -23.53 15.98
N VAL A 211 -33.83 -23.50 17.06
CA VAL A 211 -32.41 -23.19 17.05
C VAL A 211 -31.62 -24.49 17.11
N ILE A 212 -30.74 -24.69 16.14
CA ILE A 212 -29.90 -25.89 15.99
C ILE A 212 -28.42 -25.49 15.85
N GLY A 213 -27.53 -26.32 16.40
CA GLY A 213 -26.08 -26.19 16.25
C GLY A 213 -25.49 -27.40 15.54
N TYR A 214 -24.58 -27.18 14.59
CA TYR A 214 -23.91 -28.27 13.88
C TYR A 214 -22.63 -28.69 14.60
N TYR A 215 -22.52 -29.96 14.96
CA TYR A 215 -21.37 -30.52 15.71
C TYR A 215 -20.56 -31.50 14.86
N GLY A 216 -20.32 -31.15 13.59
CA GLY A 216 -19.45 -31.89 12.68
C GLY A 216 -20.10 -33.08 11.96
N THR A 217 -21.11 -33.72 12.56
CA THR A 217 -21.84 -34.84 11.95
C THR A 217 -23.35 -34.61 11.86
N ALA A 218 -23.92 -33.87 12.81
CA ALA A 218 -25.35 -33.62 12.90
C ALA A 218 -25.65 -32.21 13.43
N TRP A 219 -26.82 -31.71 13.06
CA TRP A 219 -27.51 -30.60 13.67
C TRP A 219 -28.19 -31.08 14.94
N VAL A 220 -27.84 -30.47 16.07
CA VAL A 220 -28.40 -30.79 17.38
C VAL A 220 -29.23 -29.61 17.83
N GLU A 221 -30.44 -29.88 18.32
CA GLU A 221 -31.29 -28.85 18.89
C GLU A 221 -30.64 -28.19 20.10
N ALA A 222 -30.62 -26.86 20.08
CA ALA A 222 -30.26 -26.02 21.21
C ALA A 222 -31.51 -25.51 21.94
N GLN A 223 -32.54 -25.13 21.19
CA GLN A 223 -33.80 -24.60 21.73
C GLN A 223 -34.92 -24.68 20.69
N ARG A 224 -36.16 -24.84 21.15
CA ARG A 224 -37.37 -24.65 20.34
C ARG A 224 -38.41 -23.80 21.06
N SER A 225 -39.25 -23.10 20.30
CA SER A 225 -40.39 -22.30 20.76
C SER A 225 -41.60 -22.62 19.90
N ASP A 226 -42.72 -22.89 20.56
CA ASP A 226 -44.05 -23.12 19.99
C ASP A 226 -44.93 -21.96 20.49
N ASN A 227 -45.34 -21.05 19.60
CA ASN A 227 -45.89 -19.74 19.93
C ASN A 227 -47.41 -19.63 19.69
#